data_AF-A0A7E4VJQ5-F1
#
_entry.id   AF-A0A7E4VJQ5-F1
#
_cell.length_a   1.000
_cell.length_b   1.000
_cell.length_c   1.000
_cell.angle_alpha   90.00
_cell.angle_beta   90.00
_cell.angle_gamma   90.00
#
_symmetry.space_group_name_H-M   'P 1'
#
loop_
_entity.id
_entity.type
_entity.pdbx_description
1 polymer ?
#
loop_
_entity_poly.entity_id
_entity_poly.type
_entity_poly.pdbx_seq_one_letter_code
_entity_poly.pdbx_strand_id
1 'polypeptide(L)'
;MASNTLYYLFVDILLLTLQLLSAVGNGFIICLFLASKRLRQNQCLRLLLLLCFTDWVFVILTLPYTIYFIANWNEVSLHYDSQMVISLGAPITLHYKLNLIITNAIAIDRLQAMCKPTYYRMKNHMRFVWLTLLLGLAMGFIDVVLMFVFTELDNEIPNCAALLCFLNKRFRGYWGISNIILNSVLLILTICVAYELKHQRNKSQHSQMYNVKSQLKENGTGDKLSFAILLTSVIFLLMPSNIVGVTTLIQSKMFIYFGPFYFAGMLFAGVLNSIIYMTLHAEVRHAAKTLITKRTFKIDSGLTVVSTS
;
A
#
# COMPACT_ATOMS: atom_id res chain seq x y z
N MET A 1 -8.26 -29.24 18.17
CA MET A 1 -8.36 -27.79 18.45
C MET A 1 -7.00 -27.09 18.40
N ALA A 2 -5.93 -27.63 18.99
CA ALA A 2 -4.57 -27.05 18.93
C ALA A 2 -4.02 -26.75 17.52
N SER A 3 -4.40 -27.55 16.50
CA SER A 3 -3.97 -27.30 15.11
C SER A 3 -4.46 -25.96 14.52
N ASN A 4 -5.56 -25.40 15.04
CA ASN A 4 -6.11 -24.15 14.51
C ASN A 4 -5.51 -22.92 15.19
N THR A 5 -5.13 -23.01 16.47
CA THR A 5 -4.51 -21.92 17.22
C THR A 5 -3.08 -21.67 16.73
N LEU A 6 -2.32 -22.72 16.47
CA LEU A 6 -0.96 -22.64 15.92
C LEU A 6 -0.93 -22.02 14.51
N TYR A 7 -1.97 -22.27 13.70
CA TYR A 7 -2.12 -21.61 12.40
C TYR A 7 -2.23 -20.08 12.55
N TYR A 8 -3.00 -19.57 13.51
CA TYR A 8 -3.11 -18.13 13.74
C TYR A 8 -1.80 -17.51 14.20
N LEU A 9 -1.05 -18.18 15.09
CA LEU A 9 0.29 -17.73 15.48
C LEU A 9 1.24 -17.63 14.29
N PHE A 10 1.23 -18.63 13.41
CA PHE A 10 2.04 -18.60 12.18
C PHE A 10 1.66 -17.40 11.29
N VAL A 11 0.36 -17.14 11.14
CA VAL A 11 -0.14 -15.99 10.38
C VAL A 11 0.31 -14.67 11.02
N ASP A 12 0.24 -14.53 12.34
CA ASP A 12 0.66 -13.31 13.03
C ASP A 12 2.18 -13.07 12.93
N ILE A 13 2.99 -14.13 13.02
CA ILE A 13 4.45 -14.06 12.78
C ILE A 13 4.72 -13.66 11.33
N LEU A 14 4.00 -14.22 10.36
CA LEU A 14 4.12 -13.84 8.96
C LEU A 14 3.75 -12.35 8.77
N LEU A 15 2.66 -11.87 9.37
CA LEU A 15 2.27 -10.47 9.34
C LEU A 15 3.36 -9.56 9.91
N LEU A 16 3.97 -9.94 11.04
CA LEU A 16 5.08 -9.21 11.64
C LEU A 16 6.30 -9.15 10.71
N THR A 17 6.64 -10.25 10.04
CA THR A 17 7.76 -10.27 9.08
C THR A 17 7.49 -9.37 7.87
N LEU A 18 6.26 -9.37 7.35
CA LEU A 18 5.84 -8.51 6.26
C LEU A 18 5.83 -7.02 6.66
N GLN A 19 5.42 -6.72 7.90
CA GLN A 19 5.54 -5.37 8.48
C GLN A 19 7.00 -4.91 8.48
N LEU A 20 7.93 -5.71 9.01
CA LEU A 20 9.35 -5.34 9.03
C LEU A 20 9.91 -5.11 7.62
N LEU A 21 9.58 -5.99 6.66
CA LEU A 21 10.00 -5.83 5.27
C LEU A 21 9.43 -4.54 4.65
N SER A 22 8.14 -4.25 4.90
CA SER A 22 7.49 -3.03 4.40
C SER A 22 8.08 -1.77 5.03
N ALA A 23 8.36 -1.78 6.35
CA ALA A 23 9.01 -0.67 7.04
C ALA A 23 10.40 -0.38 6.49
N VAL A 24 11.22 -1.41 6.28
CA VAL A 24 12.56 -1.26 5.72
C VAL A 24 12.50 -0.78 4.28
N GLY A 25 11.66 -1.41 3.43
CA GLY A 25 11.53 -1.06 2.02
C GLY A 25 11.03 0.37 1.80
N ASN A 26 9.90 0.72 2.41
CA ASN A 26 9.32 2.06 2.27
C ASN A 26 10.17 3.12 2.99
N GLY A 27 10.72 2.81 4.16
CA GLY A 27 11.63 3.72 4.88
C GLY A 27 12.91 4.03 4.10
N PHE A 28 13.47 3.03 3.42
CA PHE A 28 14.63 3.23 2.55
C PHE A 28 14.31 4.16 1.37
N ILE A 29 13.16 4.00 0.72
CA ILE A 29 12.72 4.89 -0.37
C ILE A 29 12.58 6.33 0.14
N ILE A 30 11.92 6.53 1.28
CA ILE A 30 11.78 7.86 1.89
C ILE A 30 13.17 8.48 2.14
N CYS A 31 14.11 7.71 2.68
CA CYS A 31 15.49 8.15 2.88
C CYS A 31 16.17 8.58 1.57
N LEU A 32 15.97 7.85 0.47
CA LEU A 32 16.48 8.24 -0.85
C LEU A 32 15.90 9.57 -1.33
N PHE A 33 14.61 9.81 -1.13
CA PHE A 33 13.97 11.08 -1.46
C PHE A 33 14.48 12.23 -0.58
N LEU A 34 14.75 11.99 0.70
CA LEU A 34 15.35 12.99 1.59
C LEU A 34 16.79 13.32 1.17
N ALA A 35 17.56 12.32 0.75
CA ALA A 35 18.96 12.48 0.34
C ALA A 35 19.15 13.09 -1.06
N SER A 36 18.22 12.86 -1.99
CA SER A 36 18.36 13.29 -3.39
C SER A 36 17.47 14.48 -3.74
N LYS A 37 18.08 15.65 -3.97
CA LYS A 37 17.38 16.85 -4.47
C LYS A 37 16.67 16.61 -5.81
N ARG A 38 17.27 15.81 -6.70
CA ARG A 38 16.73 15.48 -8.03
C ARG A 38 15.39 14.74 -7.93
N LEU A 39 15.28 13.76 -7.04
CA LEU A 39 14.04 13.01 -6.84
C LEU A 39 12.90 13.90 -6.31
N ARG A 40 13.21 14.85 -5.40
CA ARG A 40 12.21 15.78 -4.84
C ARG A 40 11.65 16.79 -5.84
N GLN A 41 12.43 17.13 -6.87
CA GLN A 41 12.02 18.07 -7.90
C GLN A 41 11.04 17.42 -8.92
N ASN A 42 11.04 16.10 -9.01
CA ASN A 42 10.18 15.38 -9.95
C ASN A 42 8.73 15.31 -9.43
N GLN A 43 7.83 16.08 -10.08
CA GLN A 43 6.45 16.24 -9.63
C GLN A 43 5.62 14.95 -9.78
N CYS A 44 5.94 14.12 -10.79
CA CYS A 44 5.27 12.84 -11.06
C CYS A 44 5.53 11.80 -9.96
N LEU A 45 6.56 12.00 -9.13
CA LEU A 45 6.92 11.09 -8.04
C LEU A 45 6.25 11.44 -6.72
N ARG A 46 5.47 12.52 -6.64
CA ARG A 46 4.92 13.01 -5.35
C ARG A 46 3.80 12.13 -4.79
N LEU A 47 2.86 11.68 -5.63
CA LEU A 47 1.83 10.72 -5.20
C LEU A 47 2.44 9.37 -4.83
N LEU A 48 3.48 9.00 -5.57
CA LEU A 48 4.25 7.80 -5.39
C LEU A 48 5.01 7.81 -4.04
N LEU A 49 5.66 8.93 -3.71
CA LEU A 49 6.25 9.18 -2.39
C LEU A 49 5.20 9.23 -1.27
N LEU A 50 4.03 9.82 -1.54
CA LEU A 50 2.92 9.84 -0.58
C LEU A 50 2.50 8.42 -0.22
N LEU A 51 2.35 7.52 -1.20
CA LEU A 51 2.03 6.11 -0.98
C LEU A 51 3.07 5.43 -0.08
N CYS A 52 4.36 5.56 -0.38
CA CYS A 52 5.43 5.00 0.46
C CYS A 52 5.43 5.58 1.88
N PHE A 53 5.18 6.89 2.02
CA PHE A 53 5.08 7.54 3.32
C PHE A 53 3.92 7.00 4.14
N THR A 54 2.73 6.87 3.53
CA THR A 54 1.55 6.31 4.21
C THR A 54 1.73 4.84 4.56
N ASP A 55 2.37 4.04 3.71
CA ASP A 55 2.66 2.63 3.97
C ASP A 55 3.65 2.48 5.15
N TRP A 56 4.65 3.36 5.23
CA TRP A 56 5.60 3.37 6.34
C TRP A 56 4.95 3.76 7.68
N VAL A 57 4.14 4.84 7.68
CA VAL A 57 3.38 5.25 8.88
C VAL A 57 2.41 4.15 9.30
N PHE A 58 1.74 3.49 8.35
CA PHE A 58 0.81 2.40 8.63
C PHE A 58 1.45 1.23 9.35
N VAL A 59 2.64 0.80 8.91
CA VAL A 59 3.34 -0.29 9.59
C VAL A 59 3.61 0.07 11.04
N ILE A 60 4.11 1.28 11.31
CA ILE A 60 4.39 1.74 12.68
C ILE A 60 3.12 1.73 13.54
N LEU A 61 2.02 2.27 13.02
CA LEU A 61 0.75 2.35 13.74
C LEU A 61 0.11 0.98 13.98
N THR A 62 0.39 -0.02 13.16
CA THR A 62 -0.16 -1.38 13.29
C THR A 62 0.75 -2.37 13.99
N LEU A 63 1.99 -2.00 14.33
CA LEU A 63 2.88 -2.85 15.13
C LEU A 63 2.27 -3.24 16.49
N PRO A 64 1.67 -2.31 17.26
CA PRO A 64 1.05 -2.66 18.54
C PRO A 64 -0.06 -3.70 18.40
N TYR A 65 -0.84 -3.65 17.32
CA TYR A 65 -1.87 -4.64 17.01
C TYR A 65 -1.26 -6.04 16.85
N THR A 66 -0.26 -6.21 15.97
CA THR A 66 0.37 -7.51 15.74
C THR A 66 1.07 -8.04 16.99
N ILE A 67 1.75 -7.17 17.75
CA ILE A 67 2.41 -7.55 19.01
C ILE A 67 1.38 -8.02 20.03
N TYR A 68 0.23 -7.34 20.15
CA TYR A 68 -0.83 -7.73 21.08
C TYR A 68 -1.37 -9.14 20.78
N PHE A 69 -1.60 -9.47 19.50
CA PHE A 69 -2.06 -10.80 19.09
C PHE A 69 -1.01 -11.89 19.40
N ILE A 70 0.26 -11.66 19.12
CA ILE A 70 1.34 -12.62 19.41
C ILE A 70 1.54 -12.79 20.92
N ALA A 71 1.54 -11.69 21.68
CA ALA A 71 1.83 -11.70 23.12
C ALA A 71 0.72 -12.36 23.94
N ASN A 72 -0.54 -12.24 23.50
CA ASN A 72 -1.70 -12.84 24.18
C ASN A 72 -2.16 -14.15 23.53
N TRP A 73 -1.37 -14.71 22.62
CA TRP A 73 -1.67 -15.99 22.00
C TRP A 73 -1.61 -17.13 23.04
N ASN A 74 -2.57 -18.05 22.97
CA ASN A 74 -2.63 -19.22 23.84
C ASN A 74 -2.97 -20.47 23.01
N GLU A 75 -2.27 -21.57 23.29
CA GLU A 75 -2.39 -22.84 22.59
C GLU A 75 -3.79 -23.47 22.74
N VAL A 76 -4.43 -23.28 23.89
CA VAL A 76 -5.69 -23.95 24.27
C VAL A 76 -6.93 -23.19 23.79
N SER A 77 -6.96 -21.87 23.97
CA SER A 77 -8.12 -21.03 23.67
C SER A 77 -7.71 -19.59 23.40
N LEU A 78 -8.24 -18.98 22.34
CA LEU A 78 -7.97 -17.58 22.00
C LEU A 78 -9.00 -16.69 22.67
N HIS A 79 -8.55 -15.90 23.64
CA HIS A 79 -9.32 -14.90 24.35
C HIS A 79 -8.61 -13.56 24.24
N TYR A 80 -9.16 -12.67 23.42
CA TYR A 80 -8.66 -11.31 23.24
C TYR A 80 -9.70 -10.30 23.73
N ASP A 81 -9.22 -9.20 24.28
CA ASP A 81 -10.06 -8.10 24.71
C ASP A 81 -10.57 -7.32 23.48
N SER A 82 -11.90 -7.23 23.35
CA SER A 82 -12.54 -6.62 22.18
C SER A 82 -12.18 -5.14 22.03
N GLN A 83 -12.11 -4.40 23.14
CA GLN A 83 -11.77 -2.98 23.14
C GLN A 83 -10.34 -2.74 22.66
N MET A 84 -9.38 -3.55 23.13
CA MET A 84 -7.99 -3.50 22.67
C MET A 84 -7.87 -3.86 21.20
N VAL A 85 -8.49 -4.95 20.75
CA VAL A 85 -8.43 -5.38 19.35
C VAL A 85 -8.98 -4.33 18.40
N ILE A 86 -10.14 -3.75 18.71
CA ILE A 86 -10.77 -2.72 17.87
C ILE A 86 -9.94 -1.43 17.87
N SER A 87 -9.45 -1.01 19.04
CA SER A 87 -8.65 0.22 19.16
C SER A 87 -7.32 0.12 18.42
N LEU A 88 -6.60 -0.98 18.60
CA LEU A 88 -5.34 -1.24 17.91
C LEU A 88 -5.55 -1.55 16.41
N GLY A 89 -6.73 -2.05 16.04
CA GLY A 89 -7.11 -2.33 14.66
C GLY A 89 -7.60 -1.11 13.87
N ALA A 90 -7.96 0.00 14.52
CA ALA A 90 -8.45 1.21 13.85
C ALA A 90 -7.51 1.75 12.73
N PRO A 91 -6.17 1.75 12.88
CA PRO A 91 -5.25 2.14 11.82
C PRO A 91 -5.36 1.27 10.55
N ILE A 92 -5.76 0.00 10.67
CA ILE A 92 -5.99 -0.91 9.54
C ILE A 92 -7.13 -0.40 8.67
N THR A 93 -8.26 -0.09 9.30
CA THR A 93 -9.45 0.45 8.63
C THR A 93 -9.15 1.78 7.93
N LEU A 94 -8.49 2.69 8.64
CA LEU A 94 -8.12 4.01 8.10
C LEU A 94 -7.16 3.90 6.92
N HIS A 95 -6.08 3.12 7.07
CA HIS A 95 -5.05 3.01 6.04
C HIS A 95 -5.56 2.30 4.79
N TYR A 96 -6.41 1.27 4.93
CA TYR A 96 -7.00 0.59 3.77
C TYR A 96 -7.72 1.59 2.84
N LYS A 97 -8.56 2.47 3.40
CA LYS A 97 -9.28 3.49 2.62
C LYS A 97 -8.33 4.51 2.01
N LEU A 98 -7.37 5.00 2.80
CA LEU A 98 -6.38 5.97 2.36
C LEU A 98 -5.55 5.43 1.18
N ASN A 99 -5.05 4.20 1.29
CA ASN A 99 -4.26 3.54 0.25
C ASN A 99 -5.09 3.37 -1.04
N LEU A 100 -6.35 2.97 -0.92
CA LEU A 100 -7.25 2.82 -2.07
C LEU A 100 -7.51 4.15 -2.80
N ILE A 101 -7.67 5.25 -2.06
CA ILE A 101 -7.87 6.60 -2.64
C ILE A 101 -6.59 7.11 -3.30
N ILE A 102 -5.43 6.93 -2.66
CA ILE A 102 -4.12 7.30 -3.24
C ILE A 102 -3.88 6.52 -4.53
N THR A 103 -4.14 5.21 -4.54
CA THR A 103 -3.95 4.35 -5.70
C THR A 103 -4.88 4.73 -6.86
N ASN A 104 -6.15 5.03 -6.57
CA ASN A 104 -7.07 5.60 -7.56
C ASN A 104 -6.55 6.94 -8.12
N ALA A 105 -6.04 7.82 -7.27
CA ALA A 105 -5.46 9.08 -7.71
C ALA A 105 -4.21 8.88 -8.58
N ILE A 106 -3.36 7.88 -8.29
CA ILE A 106 -2.23 7.50 -9.14
C ILE A 106 -2.73 7.06 -10.52
N ALA A 107 -3.79 6.25 -10.59
CA ALA A 107 -4.38 5.81 -11.85
C ALA A 107 -4.90 7.00 -12.68
N ILE A 108 -5.62 7.92 -12.03
CA ILE A 108 -6.14 9.15 -12.65
C ILE A 108 -5.00 10.03 -13.16
N ASP A 109 -3.95 10.23 -12.35
CA ASP A 109 -2.81 11.07 -12.71
C ASP A 109 -2.10 10.53 -13.96
N ARG A 110 -1.97 9.20 -14.08
CA ARG A 110 -1.40 8.53 -15.26
C ARG A 110 -2.29 8.66 -16.48
N LEU A 111 -3.59 8.44 -16.33
CA LEU A 111 -4.53 8.61 -17.44
C LEU A 111 -4.54 10.06 -17.95
N GLN A 112 -4.47 11.04 -17.03
CA GLN A 112 -4.39 12.46 -17.40
C GLN A 112 -3.10 12.78 -18.16
N ALA A 113 -1.95 12.24 -17.72
CA ALA A 113 -0.68 12.42 -18.42
C ALA A 113 -0.70 11.87 -19.85
N MET A 114 -1.36 10.73 -20.06
CA MET A 114 -1.43 10.04 -21.36
C MET A 114 -2.48 10.65 -22.29
N CYS A 115 -3.68 10.95 -21.80
CA CYS A 115 -4.80 11.42 -22.64
C CYS A 115 -4.74 12.94 -22.89
N LYS A 116 -4.28 13.74 -21.93
CA LYS A 116 -4.30 15.22 -22.01
C LYS A 116 -2.99 15.84 -21.49
N PRO A 117 -1.87 15.65 -22.19
CA PRO A 117 -0.54 16.06 -21.73
C PRO A 117 -0.40 17.57 -21.49
N THR A 118 -1.06 18.41 -22.30
CA THR A 118 -1.01 19.87 -22.15
C THR A 118 -1.69 20.31 -20.85
N TYR A 119 -2.88 19.78 -20.57
CA TYR A 119 -3.59 20.06 -19.32
C TYR A 119 -2.81 19.53 -18.11
N TYR A 120 -2.25 18.32 -18.22
CA TYR A 120 -1.44 17.71 -17.19
C TYR A 120 -0.24 18.58 -16.79
N ARG A 121 0.49 19.15 -17.76
CA ARG A 121 1.64 20.04 -17.49
C ARG A 121 1.26 21.36 -16.81
N MET A 122 0.02 21.82 -16.98
CA MET A 122 -0.48 23.06 -16.37
C MET A 122 -1.12 22.82 -14.99
N LYS A 123 -1.42 21.57 -14.65
CA LYS A 123 -2.03 21.19 -13.38
C LYS A 123 -1.07 21.44 -12.22
N ASN A 124 -1.58 21.99 -11.12
CA ASN A 124 -0.82 22.08 -9.88
C ASN A 124 -0.80 20.71 -9.17
N HIS A 125 0.28 19.94 -9.38
CA HIS A 125 0.45 18.62 -8.78
C HIS A 125 0.45 18.63 -7.24
N MET A 126 0.93 19.69 -6.58
CA MET A 126 0.91 19.76 -5.11
C MET A 126 -0.52 19.84 -4.58
N ARG A 127 -1.36 20.69 -5.18
CA ARG A 127 -2.77 20.79 -4.78
C ARG A 127 -3.48 19.45 -4.96
N PHE A 128 -3.20 18.74 -6.06
CA PHE A 128 -3.78 17.41 -6.29
C PHE A 128 -3.37 16.39 -5.21
N VAL A 129 -2.08 16.32 -4.86
CA VAL A 129 -1.59 15.42 -3.81
C VAL A 129 -2.25 15.72 -2.45
N TRP A 130 -2.34 17.00 -2.07
CA TRP A 130 -2.97 17.42 -0.82
C TRP A 130 -4.46 17.11 -0.78
N LEU A 131 -5.19 17.35 -1.88
CA LEU A 131 -6.61 17.01 -1.97
C LEU A 131 -6.83 15.50 -1.87
N THR A 132 -6.00 14.69 -2.53
CA THR A 132 -6.04 13.23 -2.42
C THR A 132 -5.80 12.77 -0.99
N LEU A 133 -4.81 13.34 -0.29
CA LEU A 133 -4.52 13.00 1.10
C LEU A 133 -5.69 13.39 2.02
N LEU A 134 -6.22 14.61 1.88
CA LEU A 134 -7.35 15.09 2.69
C LEU A 134 -8.60 14.24 2.49
N LEU A 135 -8.93 13.92 1.23
CA LEU A 135 -10.05 13.06 0.89
C LEU A 135 -9.85 11.63 1.43
N GLY A 136 -8.62 11.11 1.30
CA GLY A 136 -8.18 9.85 1.86
C GLY A 136 -8.41 9.72 3.36
N LEU A 137 -7.91 10.71 4.10
CA LEU A 137 -8.03 10.78 5.56
C LEU A 137 -9.47 11.01 5.99
N ALA A 138 -10.23 11.87 5.29
CA ALA A 138 -11.63 12.11 5.62
C ALA A 138 -12.48 10.84 5.48
N MET A 139 -12.37 10.10 4.37
CA MET A 139 -13.09 8.84 4.19
C MET A 139 -12.61 7.76 5.17
N GLY A 140 -11.30 7.64 5.40
CA GLY A 140 -10.77 6.68 6.38
C GLY A 140 -11.22 6.99 7.80
N PHE A 141 -11.30 8.26 8.18
CA PHE A 141 -11.78 8.69 9.49
C PHE A 141 -13.27 8.40 9.67
N ILE A 142 -14.10 8.64 8.64
CA ILE A 142 -15.52 8.25 8.65
C ILE A 142 -15.65 6.74 8.92
N ASP A 143 -14.84 5.91 8.24
CA ASP A 143 -14.87 4.47 8.47
C ASP A 143 -14.49 4.09 9.90
N VAL A 144 -13.48 4.72 10.49
CA VAL A 144 -13.11 4.50 11.90
C VAL A 144 -14.23 4.95 12.84
N VAL A 145 -14.86 6.11 12.61
CA VAL A 145 -16.00 6.55 13.43
C VAL A 145 -17.15 5.56 13.34
N LEU A 146 -17.53 5.12 12.14
CA LEU A 146 -18.58 4.12 11.95
C LEU A 146 -18.21 2.77 12.56
N MET A 147 -16.92 2.40 12.58
CA MET A 147 -16.42 1.20 13.24
C MET A 147 -16.75 1.21 14.73
N PHE A 148 -16.46 2.33 15.43
CA PHE A 148 -16.75 2.47 16.86
C PHE A 148 -18.24 2.69 17.15
N VAL A 149 -18.96 3.43 16.30
CA VAL A 149 -20.41 3.69 16.51
C VAL A 149 -21.24 2.43 16.38
N PHE A 150 -20.89 1.53 15.47
CA PHE A 150 -21.68 0.31 15.23
C PHE A 150 -21.23 -0.90 16.05
N THR A 151 -20.02 -0.91 16.60
CA THR A 151 -19.47 -2.09 17.29
C THR A 151 -19.64 -1.95 18.80
N GLU A 152 -20.34 -2.92 19.40
CA GLU A 152 -20.48 -3.03 20.85
C GLU A 152 -19.16 -3.55 21.43
N LEU A 153 -18.60 -2.84 22.41
CA LEU A 153 -17.27 -3.12 22.96
C LEU A 153 -17.26 -4.22 24.03
N ASP A 154 -18.43 -4.59 24.57
CA ASP A 154 -18.55 -5.47 25.74
C ASP A 154 -18.66 -6.98 25.41
N ASN A 155 -18.64 -7.33 24.12
CA ASN A 155 -18.84 -8.72 23.68
C ASN A 155 -17.50 -9.47 23.56
N GLU A 156 -17.25 -10.41 24.47
CA GLU A 156 -16.17 -11.40 24.33
C GLU A 156 -16.57 -12.49 23.32
N ILE A 157 -15.77 -12.67 22.27
CA ILE A 157 -16.00 -13.71 21.26
C ILE A 157 -14.90 -14.77 21.37
N PRO A 158 -15.19 -15.96 21.93
CA PRO A 158 -14.18 -17.00 22.06
C PRO A 158 -13.72 -17.52 20.70
N ASN A 159 -12.43 -17.84 20.57
CA ASN A 159 -11.82 -18.39 19.34
C ASN A 159 -11.88 -17.44 18.12
N CYS A 160 -11.80 -16.14 18.38
CA CYS A 160 -11.82 -15.07 17.39
C CYS A 160 -10.40 -14.51 17.20
N ALA A 161 -9.75 -14.79 16.06
CA ALA A 161 -8.34 -14.47 15.84
C ALA A 161 -8.10 -13.27 14.89
N ALA A 162 -9.13 -12.46 14.61
CA ALA A 162 -9.01 -11.38 13.63
C ALA A 162 -9.96 -10.23 13.93
N LEU A 163 -9.53 -9.00 13.61
CA LEU A 163 -10.33 -7.77 13.74
C LEU A 163 -11.76 -7.91 13.17
N LEU A 164 -11.91 -8.48 11.97
CA LEU A 164 -13.21 -8.63 11.30
C LEU A 164 -14.22 -9.49 12.07
N CYS A 165 -13.78 -10.31 13.01
CA CYS A 165 -14.67 -11.15 13.80
C CYS A 165 -15.30 -10.36 14.97
N PHE A 166 -14.60 -9.35 15.51
CA PHE A 166 -15.11 -8.43 16.54
C PHE A 166 -16.05 -7.35 15.99
N LEU A 167 -16.03 -7.10 14.68
CA LEU A 167 -16.82 -6.05 14.06
C LEU A 167 -18.29 -6.42 13.84
N ASN A 168 -19.19 -5.43 14.04
CA ASN A 168 -20.62 -5.59 13.80
C ASN A 168 -20.92 -5.95 12.34
N LYS A 169 -21.91 -6.81 12.10
CA LYS A 169 -22.41 -7.18 10.74
C LYS A 169 -22.77 -5.96 9.89
N ARG A 170 -23.40 -4.93 10.47
CA ARG A 170 -23.80 -3.70 9.75
C ARG A 170 -22.58 -2.92 9.26
N PHE A 171 -21.59 -2.73 10.13
CA PHE A 171 -20.34 -2.05 9.76
C PHE A 171 -19.59 -2.83 8.67
N ARG A 172 -19.48 -4.15 8.82
CA ARG A 172 -18.81 -5.01 7.81
C ARG A 172 -19.48 -4.91 6.44
N GLY A 173 -20.81 -4.89 6.40
CA GLY A 173 -21.56 -4.70 5.16
C GLY A 173 -21.26 -3.35 4.50
N TYR A 174 -21.35 -2.25 5.27
CA TYR A 174 -20.99 -0.91 4.78
C TYR A 174 -19.55 -0.85 4.28
N TRP A 175 -18.59 -1.29 5.11
CA TRP A 175 -17.17 -1.23 4.81
C TRP A 175 -16.83 -2.06 3.57
N GLY A 176 -17.38 -3.28 3.48
CA GLY A 176 -17.26 -4.14 2.32
C GLY A 176 -17.80 -3.51 1.04
N ILE A 177 -19.04 -3.00 1.04
CA ILE A 177 -19.67 -2.38 -0.15
C ILE A 177 -18.89 -1.13 -0.60
N SER A 178 -18.55 -0.24 0.34
CA SER A 178 -17.77 0.97 0.04
C SER A 178 -16.43 0.64 -0.60
N ASN A 179 -15.75 -0.40 -0.10
CA ASN A 179 -14.48 -0.86 -0.65
C ASN A 179 -14.64 -1.52 -2.03
N ILE A 180 -15.69 -2.29 -2.27
CA ILE A 180 -15.98 -2.87 -3.59
C ILE A 180 -16.14 -1.76 -4.63
N ILE A 181 -16.93 -0.73 -4.34
CA ILE A 181 -17.18 0.39 -5.27
C ILE A 181 -15.86 1.07 -5.66
N LEU A 182 -15.04 1.43 -4.68
CA LEU A 182 -13.74 2.08 -4.93
C LEU A 182 -12.74 1.17 -5.66
N ASN A 183 -12.76 -0.13 -5.37
CA ASN A 183 -11.96 -1.13 -6.07
C ASN A 183 -12.42 -1.34 -7.52
N SER A 184 -13.72 -1.30 -7.78
CA SER A 184 -14.26 -1.35 -9.15
C SER A 184 -13.82 -0.12 -9.97
N VAL A 185 -13.83 1.08 -9.37
CA VAL A 185 -13.29 2.28 -10.01
C VAL A 185 -11.81 2.11 -10.35
N LEU A 186 -11.01 1.59 -9.41
CA LEU A 186 -9.58 1.32 -9.64
C LEU A 186 -9.37 0.32 -10.79
N LEU A 187 -10.17 -0.73 -10.85
CA LEU A 187 -10.10 -1.73 -11.91
C LEU A 187 -10.37 -1.10 -13.28
N ILE A 188 -11.44 -0.31 -13.40
CA ILE A 188 -11.80 0.38 -14.64
C ILE A 188 -10.67 1.33 -15.06
N LEU A 189 -10.16 2.16 -14.13
CA LEU A 189 -9.06 3.08 -14.41
C LEU A 189 -7.79 2.33 -14.86
N THR A 190 -7.49 1.19 -14.25
CA THR A 190 -6.34 0.37 -14.62
C THR A 190 -6.48 -0.20 -16.03
N ILE A 191 -7.68 -0.65 -16.42
CA ILE A 191 -7.97 -1.10 -17.79
C ILE A 191 -7.81 0.06 -18.78
N CYS A 192 -8.31 1.26 -18.45
CA CYS A 192 -8.14 2.45 -19.28
C CYS A 192 -6.65 2.80 -19.47
N VAL A 193 -5.85 2.79 -18.40
CA VAL A 193 -4.40 3.02 -18.49
C VAL A 193 -3.73 1.95 -19.36
N ALA A 194 -4.09 0.68 -19.20
CA ALA A 194 -3.55 -0.41 -20.02
C ALA A 194 -3.88 -0.23 -21.51
N TYR A 195 -5.11 0.15 -21.81
CA TYR A 195 -5.57 0.42 -23.17
C TYR A 195 -4.81 1.57 -23.82
N GLU A 196 -4.70 2.71 -23.13
CA GLU A 196 -3.99 3.89 -23.63
C GLU A 196 -2.49 3.61 -23.84
N LEU A 197 -1.85 2.88 -22.92
CA LEU A 197 -0.47 2.44 -23.09
C LEU A 197 -0.27 1.60 -24.35
N LYS A 198 -1.21 0.67 -24.63
CA LYS A 198 -1.17 -0.15 -25.85
C LYS A 198 -1.44 0.69 -27.09
N HIS A 199 -2.40 1.62 -27.02
CA HIS A 199 -2.75 2.52 -28.11
C HIS A 199 -1.55 3.39 -28.53
N GLN A 200 -0.88 4.02 -27.55
CA GLN A 200 0.31 4.83 -27.81
C GLN A 200 1.47 4.01 -28.37
N ARG A 201 1.68 2.80 -27.87
CA ARG A 201 2.70 1.88 -28.40
C ARG A 201 2.44 1.55 -29.87
N ASN A 202 1.20 1.21 -30.23
CA ASN A 202 0.83 0.88 -31.60
C ASN A 202 0.98 2.10 -32.54
N LYS A 203 0.56 3.30 -32.09
CA LYS A 203 0.74 4.55 -32.86
C LYS A 203 2.22 4.87 -33.09
N SER A 204 3.07 4.65 -32.08
CA SER A 204 4.51 4.90 -32.18
C SER A 204 5.25 3.93 -33.11
N GLN A 205 4.80 2.67 -33.21
CA GLN A 205 5.34 1.70 -34.16
C GLN A 205 5.04 2.10 -35.60
N HIS A 206 3.90 2.75 -35.84
CA HIS A 206 3.50 3.21 -37.18
C HIS A 206 4.20 4.51 -37.62
N SER A 207 4.82 5.25 -36.70
CA SER A 207 5.51 6.53 -36.95
C SER A 207 7.05 6.46 -36.89
N GLN A 208 7.65 5.26 -36.95
CA GLN A 208 9.12 5.11 -36.91
C GLN A 208 9.79 5.46 -38.25
N MET A 209 9.95 6.76 -38.49
CA MET A 209 11.10 7.35 -39.18
C MET A 209 11.46 8.64 -38.41
N TYR A 210 12.72 8.75 -37.96
CA TYR A 210 13.35 9.82 -37.16
C TYR A 210 13.45 9.65 -35.62
N ASN A 211 14.70 9.41 -35.18
CA ASN A 211 15.42 9.92 -33.99
C ASN A 211 14.75 10.11 -32.60
N VAL A 212 13.59 9.56 -32.29
CA VAL A 212 12.97 9.63 -30.94
C VAL A 212 13.36 8.44 -30.03
N LYS A 213 14.54 7.83 -30.18
CA LYS A 213 14.94 6.67 -29.35
C LYS A 213 15.40 7.06 -27.93
N SER A 214 15.85 8.29 -27.70
CA SER A 214 16.38 8.74 -26.39
C SER A 214 15.28 9.22 -25.43
N GLN A 215 14.30 10.02 -25.89
CA GLN A 215 13.22 10.53 -25.03
C GLN A 215 12.14 9.50 -24.68
N LEU A 216 11.89 8.50 -25.54
CA LEU A 216 10.95 7.39 -25.26
C LEU A 216 11.49 6.42 -24.20
N LYS A 217 12.80 6.29 -24.05
CA LYS A 217 13.44 5.38 -23.08
C LYS A 217 13.34 5.91 -21.64
N GLU A 218 13.32 7.23 -21.48
CA GLU A 218 13.19 7.92 -20.20
C GLU A 218 11.71 8.02 -19.76
N ASN A 219 10.77 8.33 -20.68
CA ASN A 219 9.33 8.33 -20.40
C ASN A 219 8.73 6.94 -20.20
N GLY A 220 9.19 5.92 -20.94
CA GLY A 220 8.64 4.56 -20.84
C GLY A 220 8.93 3.84 -19.52
N THR A 221 9.75 4.42 -18.64
CA THR A 221 10.10 3.83 -17.34
C THR A 221 9.09 4.23 -16.25
N GLY A 222 8.61 5.48 -16.25
CA GLY A 222 7.59 5.96 -15.31
C GLY A 222 6.21 5.35 -15.54
N ASP A 223 5.89 5.06 -16.80
CA ASP A 223 4.65 4.41 -17.22
C ASP A 223 4.62 2.93 -16.82
N LYS A 224 5.74 2.22 -16.96
CA LYS A 224 5.88 0.83 -16.50
C LYS A 224 5.83 0.69 -14.98
N LEU A 225 6.48 1.60 -14.25
CA LEU A 225 6.43 1.65 -12.79
C LEU A 225 4.99 1.78 -12.30
N SER A 226 4.25 2.72 -12.87
CA SER A 226 2.90 3.03 -12.39
C SER A 226 1.91 1.97 -12.80
N PHE A 227 2.04 1.42 -14.01
CA PHE A 227 1.27 0.25 -14.42
C PHE A 227 1.56 -0.97 -13.52
N ALA A 228 2.81 -1.21 -13.13
CA ALA A 228 3.17 -2.28 -12.22
C ALA A 228 2.57 -2.07 -10.82
N ILE A 229 2.62 -0.84 -10.28
CA ILE A 229 1.98 -0.50 -9.00
C ILE A 229 0.46 -0.70 -9.09
N LEU A 230 -0.18 -0.28 -10.18
CA LEU A 230 -1.62 -0.50 -10.40
C LEU A 230 -1.95 -1.99 -10.49
N LEU A 231 -1.13 -2.77 -11.19
CA LEU A 231 -1.33 -4.22 -11.30
C LEU A 231 -1.17 -4.92 -9.94
N THR A 232 -0.14 -4.58 -9.18
CA THR A 232 0.06 -5.08 -7.81
C THR A 232 -1.12 -4.69 -6.92
N SER A 233 -1.57 -3.44 -6.99
CA SER A 233 -2.71 -2.96 -6.23
C SER A 233 -4.00 -3.70 -6.60
N VAL A 234 -4.24 -3.95 -7.89
CA VAL A 234 -5.37 -4.77 -8.33
C VAL A 234 -5.25 -6.21 -7.81
N ILE A 235 -4.08 -6.84 -7.84
CA ILE A 235 -3.96 -8.23 -7.35
C ILE A 235 -4.18 -8.31 -5.84
N PHE A 236 -3.53 -7.44 -5.06
CA PHE A 236 -3.47 -7.56 -3.60
C PHE A 236 -4.57 -6.78 -2.84
N LEU A 237 -5.20 -5.78 -3.45
CA LEU A 237 -6.33 -5.04 -2.85
C LEU A 237 -7.69 -5.51 -3.38
N LEU A 238 -7.78 -5.84 -4.68
CA LEU A 238 -9.05 -6.27 -5.30
C LEU A 238 -9.41 -7.69 -4.89
N MET A 239 -8.44 -8.61 -4.81
CA MET A 239 -8.71 -10.01 -4.52
C MET A 239 -9.32 -10.21 -3.12
N PRO A 240 -8.76 -9.64 -2.02
CA PRO A 240 -9.39 -9.73 -0.72
C PRO A 240 -10.75 -9.02 -0.67
N SER A 241 -10.89 -7.86 -1.32
CA SER A 241 -12.12 -7.07 -1.29
C SER A 241 -13.30 -7.72 -2.01
N ASN A 242 -13.06 -8.32 -3.18
CA ASN A 242 -14.12 -8.97 -3.96
C ASN A 242 -14.52 -10.31 -3.34
N ILE A 243 -13.57 -11.07 -2.79
CA ILE A 243 -13.89 -12.33 -2.10
C ILE A 243 -14.79 -12.06 -0.90
N VAL A 244 -14.48 -11.05 -0.10
CA VAL A 244 -15.26 -10.73 1.10
C VAL A 244 -16.58 -10.07 0.75
N GLY A 245 -16.62 -9.19 -0.26
CA GLY A 245 -17.87 -8.63 -0.78
C GLY A 245 -18.86 -9.70 -1.22
N VAL A 246 -18.40 -10.66 -2.02
CA VAL A 246 -19.21 -11.77 -2.51
C VAL A 246 -19.63 -12.70 -1.36
N THR A 247 -18.74 -13.01 -0.40
CA THR A 247 -19.14 -13.84 0.75
C THR A 247 -20.14 -13.13 1.66
N THR A 248 -20.19 -11.79 1.67
CA THR A 248 -21.14 -11.02 2.51
C THR A 248 -22.56 -11.16 1.98
N LEU A 249 -22.69 -11.24 0.65
CA LEU A 249 -23.95 -11.51 -0.04
C LEU A 249 -24.41 -12.97 0.15
N ILE A 250 -23.48 -13.89 0.39
CA ILE A 250 -23.75 -15.34 0.53
C ILE A 250 -23.95 -15.76 2.00
N GLN A 251 -23.80 -14.85 2.98
CA GLN A 251 -24.09 -15.10 4.40
C GLN A 251 -23.38 -16.32 5.02
N SER A 252 -22.18 -16.67 4.53
CA SER A 252 -21.46 -17.86 5.00
C SER A 252 -20.57 -17.58 6.23
N LYS A 253 -20.29 -18.60 7.06
CA LYS A 253 -19.36 -18.51 8.21
C LYS A 253 -17.89 -18.31 7.83
N MET A 254 -17.56 -18.19 6.54
CA MET A 254 -16.18 -18.11 6.02
C MET A 254 -15.45 -16.80 6.37
N PHE A 255 -16.16 -15.78 6.89
CA PHE A 255 -15.60 -14.48 7.25
C PHE A 255 -14.47 -14.50 8.28
N ILE A 256 -14.48 -15.48 9.18
CA ILE A 256 -13.49 -15.58 10.27
C ILE A 256 -12.08 -15.77 9.70
N TYR A 257 -11.96 -16.40 8.53
CA TYR A 257 -10.68 -16.66 7.88
C TYR A 257 -10.16 -15.48 7.06
N PHE A 258 -11.01 -14.57 6.59
CA PHE A 258 -10.61 -13.54 5.62
C PHE A 258 -9.98 -12.28 6.22
N GLY A 259 -10.15 -12.03 7.52
CA GLY A 259 -9.58 -10.86 8.19
C GLY A 259 -8.05 -10.74 8.03
N PRO A 260 -7.28 -11.79 8.32
CA PRO A 260 -5.83 -11.78 8.13
C PRO A 260 -5.41 -11.61 6.66
N PHE A 261 -6.22 -12.03 5.69
CA PHE A 261 -5.90 -11.85 4.26
C PHE A 261 -5.94 -10.40 3.81
N TYR A 262 -6.83 -9.57 4.37
CA TYR A 262 -6.81 -8.13 4.08
C TYR A 262 -5.55 -7.46 4.60
N PHE A 263 -5.18 -7.78 5.84
CA PHE A 263 -4.00 -7.20 6.45
C PHE A 263 -2.73 -7.66 5.73
N ALA A 264 -2.60 -8.97 5.48
CA ALA A 264 -1.52 -9.53 4.69
C ALA A 264 -1.48 -8.91 3.29
N GLY A 265 -2.62 -8.77 2.61
CA GLY A 265 -2.71 -8.17 1.27
C GLY A 265 -2.18 -6.74 1.24
N MET A 266 -2.54 -5.89 2.21
CA MET A 266 -1.99 -4.54 2.33
C MET A 266 -0.47 -4.54 2.55
N LEU A 267 0.02 -5.40 3.44
CA LEU A 267 1.46 -5.49 3.72
C LEU A 267 2.24 -6.01 2.50
N PHE A 268 1.72 -7.02 1.81
CA PHE A 268 2.29 -7.52 0.55
C PHE A 268 2.31 -6.44 -0.53
N ALA A 269 1.22 -5.67 -0.68
CA ALA A 269 1.18 -4.55 -1.60
C ALA A 269 2.27 -3.52 -1.27
N GLY A 270 2.44 -3.16 0.01
CA GLY A 270 3.50 -2.23 0.45
C GLY A 270 4.91 -2.75 0.16
N VAL A 271 5.19 -4.03 0.47
CA VAL A 271 6.49 -4.66 0.15
C VAL A 271 6.74 -4.66 -1.36
N LEU A 272 5.78 -5.11 -2.15
CA LEU A 272 5.93 -5.19 -3.60
C LEU A 272 6.06 -3.82 -4.24
N ASN A 273 5.28 -2.83 -3.80
CA ASN A 273 5.42 -1.45 -4.24
C ASN A 273 6.87 -0.98 -4.04
N SER A 274 7.45 -1.21 -2.86
CA SER A 274 8.84 -0.82 -2.58
C SER A 274 9.86 -1.50 -3.51
N ILE A 275 9.68 -2.80 -3.80
CA ILE A 275 10.52 -3.55 -4.74
C ILE A 275 10.37 -2.99 -6.16
N ILE A 276 9.14 -2.72 -6.59
CA ILE A 276 8.84 -2.19 -7.94
C ILE A 276 9.47 -0.80 -8.11
N TYR A 277 9.42 0.08 -7.09
CA TYR A 277 10.11 1.38 -7.13
C TYR A 277 11.61 1.22 -7.36
N MET A 278 12.24 0.36 -6.58
CA MET A 278 13.69 0.13 -6.60
C MET A 278 14.14 -0.50 -7.92
N THR A 279 13.34 -1.41 -8.47
CA THR A 279 13.69 -2.20 -9.66
C THR A 279 13.29 -1.54 -10.97
N LEU A 280 12.20 -0.77 -11.01
CA LEU A 280 11.70 -0.17 -12.25
C LEU A 280 12.09 1.30 -12.39
N HIS A 281 12.26 2.09 -11.32
CA HIS A 281 12.59 3.51 -11.48
C HIS A 281 14.10 3.76 -11.59
N ALA A 282 14.57 4.17 -12.77
CA ALA A 282 15.99 4.38 -13.06
C ALA A 282 16.65 5.43 -12.15
N GLU A 283 15.99 6.57 -11.90
CA GLU A 283 16.54 7.63 -11.05
C GLU A 283 16.65 7.22 -9.58
N VAL A 284 15.70 6.42 -9.08
CA VAL A 284 15.70 5.93 -7.69
C VAL A 284 16.83 4.92 -7.54
N ARG A 285 16.99 4.01 -8.51
CA ARG A 285 18.10 3.05 -8.54
C ARG A 285 19.46 3.73 -8.60
N HIS A 286 19.58 4.79 -9.39
CA HIS A 286 20.81 5.59 -9.43
C HIS A 286 21.08 6.25 -8.09
N ALA A 287 20.08 6.89 -7.48
CA ALA A 287 20.20 7.49 -6.15
C ALA A 287 20.60 6.45 -5.09
N ALA A 288 20.02 5.26 -5.14
CA ALA A 288 20.36 4.15 -4.25
C ALA A 288 21.81 3.71 -4.40
N LYS A 289 22.27 3.48 -5.64
CA LYS A 289 23.68 3.14 -5.91
C LYS A 289 24.62 4.22 -5.38
N THR A 290 24.35 5.49 -5.68
CA THR A 290 25.19 6.60 -5.20
C THR A 290 25.23 6.67 -3.67
N LEU A 291 24.10 6.46 -2.99
CA LEU A 291 24.03 6.50 -1.54
C LEU A 291 24.79 5.33 -0.90
N ILE A 292 24.64 4.12 -1.44
CA ILE A 292 25.38 2.93 -0.99
C ILE A 292 26.88 3.14 -1.19
N THR A 293 27.31 3.52 -2.40
CA THR A 293 28.74 3.75 -2.71
C THR A 293 29.35 4.84 -1.84
N LYS A 294 28.65 5.96 -1.60
CA LYS A 294 29.13 7.01 -0.69
C LYS A 294 29.24 6.53 0.76
N ARG A 295 28.35 5.64 1.20
CA ARG A 295 28.41 5.07 2.56
C ARG A 295 29.59 4.10 2.69
N THR A 296 29.83 3.25 1.69
CA THR A 296 31.00 2.37 1.63
C THR A 296 32.29 3.18 1.70
N PHE A 297 32.43 4.22 0.88
CA PHE A 297 33.62 5.08 0.88
C PHE A 297 33.85 5.80 2.22
N LYS A 298 32.78 6.16 2.94
CA LYS A 298 32.86 6.79 4.27
C LYS A 298 33.24 5.79 5.38
N ILE A 299 32.91 4.52 5.22
CA ILE A 299 33.31 3.45 6.16
C ILE A 299 34.80 3.11 5.97
N ASP A 300 35.26 3.00 4.71
CA ASP A 300 36.66 2.69 4.40
C ASP A 300 37.62 3.83 4.82
N SER A 301 37.19 5.08 4.69
CA SER A 301 37.94 6.26 5.19
C SER A 301 37.84 6.47 6.71
N GLY A 302 36.90 5.80 7.38
CA GLY A 302 36.79 5.80 8.85
C GLY A 302 37.60 4.69 9.53
N LEU A 303 37.98 3.64 8.81
CA LEU A 303 38.83 2.56 9.32
C LEU A 303 40.34 2.84 9.18
N THR A 304 40.73 3.94 8.53
CA THR A 304 42.14 4.27 8.22
C THR A 304 42.79 5.25 9.21
N VAL A 305 42.19 5.49 10.39
CA VAL A 305 42.76 6.35 11.44
C VAL A 305 42.81 5.62 12.79
N VAL A 306 43.43 4.43 12.85
CA VAL A 306 44.05 3.90 14.07
C VAL A 306 45.25 3.02 13.67
N SER A 307 46.40 3.65 13.42
CA SER A 307 47.75 3.11 13.70
C SER A 307 48.81 3.98 13.05
N THR A 308 49.32 4.98 13.77
CA THR A 308 50.72 5.43 13.76
C THR A 308 50.90 6.66 14.66
N SER A 309 51.19 6.40 15.94
CA SER A 309 52.07 7.20 16.78
C SER A 309 52.40 6.40 18.03
#